data_AF-A0A8J7BJ18-F1
#
_entry.id   AF-A0A8J7BJ18-F1
#
_cell.length_a   1.000
_cell.length_b   1.000
_cell.length_c   1.000
_cell.angle_alpha   90.00
_cell.angle_beta   90.00
_cell.angle_gamma   90.00
#
_symmetry.space_group_name_H-M   'P 1'
#
loop_
_entity.id
_entity.type
_entity.pdbx_description
1 polymer ?
#
loop_
_entity_poly.entity_id
_entity_poly.type
_entity_poly.pdbx_seq_one_letter_code
_entity_poly.pdbx_strand_id
1 'polypeptide(L)'
;MPPHALGAALTAYREALSSFVADQSPQEQQVLKVLNARDVLYVGIEQSPPPKPHLLSEIHALDRQLKDQAAVMAEQLNFSTYRQSFSKSPEQWWWFLDETLKVPSSNPDDWVFKGLTTLTWAIIVGLLINISGRFLLGGAGVAGLSAIALSNLLTLLQARSDLTDAGGEGVQFFFDRFKVSNPWRLRAKFGTTALLAGVLFAFWLALPSISRQYNQRGQTAQEAGKLGSAEQNYNRAIALNPDNVDAHYNLGTLYEDIQNLEQAETQYLIAIRGDLPEAYNNLARLYLEKPEPNLNKSLALLNQGLTLADEQQSFPETKYSLYKNLGWALFRQEQYASAQSALETAIVLSAEREAQPHINNPGSAHCLLAQTLEAQAQGETDTLPVWQRCCQLGDRGNPEENAWLMLARERFESATLDYNDLCRPTATPL
;
A
#
# COMPACT_ATOMS: atom_id res chain seq x y z
N MET A 1 35.21 66.03 -5.90
CA MET A 1 34.70 67.25 -5.21
C MET A 1 35.75 67.79 -4.24
N PRO A 2 35.76 69.08 -3.88
CA PRO A 2 36.65 69.56 -2.82
C PRO A 2 36.27 68.95 -1.45
N PRO A 3 37.23 68.71 -0.54
CA PRO A 3 37.00 68.05 0.76
C PRO A 3 35.97 68.74 1.68
N HIS A 4 35.64 70.01 1.41
CA HIS A 4 34.54 70.72 2.07
C HIS A 4 33.14 70.13 1.76
N ALA A 5 32.97 69.40 0.65
CA ALA A 5 31.69 68.82 0.24
C ALA A 5 31.29 67.59 1.08
N LEU A 6 32.24 66.73 1.43
CA LEU A 6 31.97 65.53 2.24
C LEU A 6 31.55 65.90 3.68
N GLY A 7 32.22 66.88 4.28
CA GLY A 7 31.88 67.37 5.62
C GLY A 7 30.46 67.97 5.66
N ALA A 8 30.10 68.75 4.65
CA ALA A 8 28.74 69.30 4.53
C ALA A 8 27.67 68.21 4.36
N ALA A 9 27.94 67.19 3.53
CA ALA A 9 27.04 66.06 3.32
C ALA A 9 26.83 65.22 4.60
N LEU A 10 27.91 65.00 5.38
CA LEU A 10 27.82 64.30 6.66
C LEU A 10 27.00 65.09 7.68
N THR A 11 27.22 66.40 7.78
CA THR A 11 26.42 67.27 8.64
C THR A 11 24.94 67.25 8.24
N ALA A 12 24.62 67.33 6.95
CA ALA A 12 23.25 67.26 6.46
C ALA A 12 22.57 65.92 6.78
N TYR A 13 23.29 64.80 6.66
CA TYR A 13 22.76 63.48 7.04
C TYR A 13 22.51 63.38 8.54
N ARG A 14 23.45 63.86 9.36
CA ARG A 14 23.30 63.92 10.82
C ARG A 14 22.09 64.76 11.24
N GLU A 15 21.95 65.95 10.67
CA GLU A 15 20.84 66.86 10.96
C GLU A 15 19.49 66.26 10.54
N ALA A 16 19.40 65.71 9.32
CA ALA A 16 18.17 65.07 8.85
C ALA A 16 17.75 63.89 9.74
N LEU A 17 18.68 63.00 10.08
CA LEU A 17 18.38 61.83 10.91
C LEU A 17 18.03 62.22 12.35
N SER A 18 18.76 63.17 12.94
CA SER A 18 18.47 63.66 14.29
C SER A 18 17.12 64.37 14.37
N SER A 19 16.77 65.17 13.36
CA SER A 19 15.46 65.81 13.26
C SER A 19 14.34 64.79 13.09
N PHE A 20 14.55 63.71 12.32
CA PHE A 20 13.56 62.65 12.17
C PHE A 20 13.34 61.92 13.50
N VAL A 21 14.42 61.58 14.22
CA VAL A 21 14.35 60.84 15.49
C VAL A 21 13.74 61.68 16.62
N ALA A 22 13.91 63.00 16.58
CA ALA A 22 13.33 63.89 17.58
C ALA A 22 11.83 64.18 17.38
N ASP A 23 11.29 63.89 16.18
CA ASP A 23 9.88 64.14 15.86
C ASP A 23 8.99 63.00 16.38
N GLN A 24 7.91 63.35 17.09
CA GLN A 24 6.96 62.38 17.64
C GLN A 24 5.95 61.88 16.59
N SER A 25 5.79 62.62 15.48
CA SER A 25 4.85 62.29 14.41
C SER A 25 5.51 62.54 13.05
N PRO A 26 6.54 61.76 12.70
CA PRO A 26 7.31 62.02 11.50
C PRO A 26 6.48 61.82 10.23
N GLN A 27 6.71 62.66 9.22
CA GLN A 27 6.00 62.59 7.94
C GLN A 27 6.86 61.95 6.85
N GLU A 28 6.22 61.46 5.79
CA GLU A 28 6.88 60.91 4.59
C GLU A 28 8.01 61.82 4.07
N GLN A 29 7.78 63.15 4.04
CA GLN A 29 8.78 64.12 3.58
C GLN A 29 10.07 64.09 4.41
N GLN A 30 10.00 63.79 5.71
CA GLN A 30 11.19 63.68 6.56
C GLN A 30 11.94 62.37 6.30
N VAL A 31 11.23 61.26 6.05
CA VAL A 31 11.86 60.00 5.60
C VAL A 31 12.65 60.24 4.32
N LEU A 32 12.04 60.90 3.33
CA LEU A 32 12.69 61.22 2.07
C LEU A 32 13.90 62.15 2.26
N LYS A 33 13.85 63.13 3.18
CA LYS A 33 15.00 63.97 3.52
C LYS A 33 16.17 63.16 4.06
N VAL A 34 15.91 62.20 4.95
CA VAL A 34 16.94 61.32 5.51
C VAL A 34 17.56 60.44 4.43
N LEU A 35 16.73 59.79 3.60
CA LEU A 35 17.21 58.93 2.50
C LEU A 35 18.04 59.71 1.48
N ASN A 36 17.56 60.90 1.08
CA ASN A 36 18.29 61.77 0.15
C ASN A 36 19.61 62.29 0.75
N ALA A 37 19.62 62.69 2.02
CA ALA A 37 20.85 63.13 2.68
C ALA A 37 21.88 61.99 2.76
N ARG A 38 21.43 60.75 2.97
CA ARG A 38 22.31 59.57 2.95
C ARG A 38 22.87 59.27 1.57
N ASP A 39 22.09 59.50 0.52
CA ASP A 39 22.49 59.33 -0.87
C ASP A 39 23.53 60.39 -1.29
N VAL A 40 23.31 61.66 -0.94
CA VAL A 40 24.29 62.74 -1.14
C VAL A 40 25.61 62.43 -0.43
N LEU A 41 25.55 61.90 0.80
CA LEU A 41 26.74 61.45 1.53
C LEU A 41 27.45 60.30 0.81
N TYR A 42 26.72 59.31 0.29
CA TYR A 42 27.29 58.21 -0.47
C TYR A 42 28.06 58.70 -1.70
N VAL A 43 27.46 59.57 -2.52
CA VAL A 43 28.11 60.18 -3.69
C VAL A 43 29.35 60.98 -3.28
N GLY A 44 29.28 61.71 -2.16
CA GLY A 44 30.40 62.46 -1.61
C GLY A 44 31.58 61.57 -1.21
N ILE A 45 31.32 60.37 -0.68
CA ILE A 45 32.34 59.38 -0.32
C ILE A 45 33.00 58.82 -1.59
N GLU A 46 32.21 58.44 -2.60
CA GLU A 46 32.76 57.87 -3.86
C GLU A 46 33.65 58.86 -4.62
N GLN A 47 33.36 60.16 -4.54
CA GLN A 47 34.08 61.20 -5.27
C GLN A 47 35.25 61.83 -4.50
N SER A 48 35.56 61.31 -3.31
CA SER A 48 36.60 61.82 -2.41
C SER A 48 37.67 60.76 -2.15
N PRO A 49 38.91 61.16 -1.78
CA PRO A 49 39.88 60.20 -1.24
C PRO A 49 39.33 59.52 0.02
N PRO A 50 39.84 58.32 0.38
CA PRO A 50 39.33 57.54 1.51
C PRO A 50 39.14 58.40 2.78
N PRO A 51 37.93 58.39 3.40
CA PRO A 51 37.67 59.22 4.57
C PRO A 51 38.57 58.83 5.73
N LYS A 52 38.91 59.81 6.57
CA LYS A 52 39.65 59.56 7.81
C LYS A 52 38.85 58.62 8.74
N PRO A 53 39.49 57.76 9.54
CA PRO A 53 38.80 56.76 10.37
C PRO A 53 37.69 57.30 11.28
N HIS A 54 37.84 58.51 11.83
CA HIS A 54 36.82 59.12 12.67
C HIS A 54 35.52 59.44 11.91
N LEU A 55 35.61 59.84 10.64
CA LEU A 55 34.43 60.09 9.79
C LEU A 55 33.70 58.78 9.49
N LEU A 56 34.45 57.71 9.19
CA LEU A 56 33.85 56.38 8.97
C LEU A 56 33.13 55.86 10.21
N SER A 57 33.72 56.05 11.39
CA SER A 57 33.07 55.69 12.66
C SER A 57 31.77 56.45 12.88
N GLU A 58 31.72 57.73 12.51
CA GLU A 58 30.53 58.55 12.64
C GLU A 58 29.42 58.12 11.67
N ILE A 59 29.78 57.90 10.40
CA ILE A 59 28.84 57.40 9.37
C ILE A 59 28.26 56.06 9.81
N HIS A 60 29.08 55.17 10.33
CA HIS A 60 28.63 53.88 10.83
C HIS A 60 27.67 54.00 12.03
N ALA A 61 27.90 54.96 12.93
CA ALA A 61 26.98 55.21 14.04
C ALA A 61 25.62 55.75 13.56
N LEU A 62 25.62 56.68 12.60
CA LEU A 62 24.40 57.20 11.98
C LEU A 62 23.65 56.13 11.18
N ASP A 63 24.36 55.28 10.44
CA ASP A 63 23.77 54.17 9.68
C ASP A 63 23.10 53.13 10.61
N ARG A 64 23.64 52.91 11.81
CA ARG A 64 23.00 52.08 12.83
C ARG A 64 21.70 52.71 13.32
N GLN A 65 21.74 54.00 13.66
CA GLN A 65 20.55 54.73 14.10
C GLN A 65 19.48 54.78 13.00
N LEU A 66 19.87 54.87 11.72
CA LEU A 66 18.95 54.77 10.58
C LEU A 66 18.27 53.39 10.52
N LYS A 67 19.01 52.30 10.74
CA LYS A 67 18.44 50.94 10.80
C LYS A 67 17.47 50.78 11.96
N ASP A 68 17.78 51.34 13.12
CA ASP A 68 16.90 51.29 14.29
C ASP A 68 15.57 52.00 14.05
N GLN A 69 15.54 52.97 13.11
CA GLN A 69 14.33 53.70 12.70
C GLN A 69 13.58 53.08 11.52
N ALA A 70 14.02 51.92 11.00
CA ALA A 70 13.44 51.31 9.80
C ALA A 70 11.92 51.09 9.93
N ALA A 71 11.44 50.65 11.10
CA ALA A 71 10.02 50.37 11.35
C ALA A 71 9.17 51.63 11.24
N VAL A 72 9.60 52.70 11.94
CA VAL A 72 8.92 54.00 11.94
C VAL A 72 8.91 54.60 10.54
N MET A 73 10.02 54.49 9.79
CA MET A 73 10.08 54.97 8.41
C MET A 73 9.17 54.19 7.47
N ALA A 74 9.03 52.87 7.64
CA ALA A 74 8.17 52.02 6.82
C ALA A 74 6.68 52.28 7.04
N GLU A 75 6.28 52.83 8.19
CA GLU A 75 4.90 53.30 8.42
C GLU A 75 4.58 54.57 7.63
N GLN A 76 5.59 55.41 7.36
CA GLN A 76 5.41 56.71 6.71
C GLN A 76 5.71 56.68 5.20
N LEU A 77 6.45 55.69 4.71
CA LEU A 77 6.83 55.57 3.31
C LEU A 77 6.64 54.14 2.80
N ASN A 78 5.85 53.97 1.72
CA ASN A 78 5.80 52.71 1.01
C ASN A 78 7.06 52.55 0.14
N PHE A 79 8.07 51.89 0.70
CA PHE A 79 9.36 51.66 0.06
C PHE A 79 9.25 50.94 -1.30
N SER A 80 8.26 50.06 -1.48
CA SER A 80 8.07 49.35 -2.76
C SER A 80 7.63 50.29 -3.89
N THR A 81 6.65 51.17 -3.62
CA THR A 81 6.18 52.19 -4.57
C THR A 81 7.24 53.25 -4.80
N TYR A 82 7.94 53.66 -3.74
CA TYR A 82 9.01 54.64 -3.81
C TYR A 82 10.13 54.21 -4.76
N ARG A 83 10.63 52.97 -4.64
CA ARG A 83 11.67 52.43 -5.54
C ARG A 83 11.26 52.41 -7.02
N GLN A 84 9.97 52.24 -7.33
CA GLN A 84 9.46 52.23 -8.72
C GLN A 84 9.50 53.62 -9.39
N SER A 85 9.67 54.69 -8.62
CA SER A 85 9.72 56.06 -9.16
C SER A 85 11.05 56.40 -9.85
N PHE A 86 12.05 55.51 -9.80
CA PHE A 86 13.39 55.73 -10.35
C PHE A 86 13.65 54.85 -11.58
N SER A 87 14.23 55.43 -12.63
CA SER A 87 14.50 54.75 -13.91
C SER A 87 15.63 53.72 -13.86
N LYS A 88 16.53 53.85 -12.88
CA LYS A 88 17.59 52.88 -12.57
C LYS A 88 17.36 52.36 -11.15
N SER A 89 17.48 51.04 -10.97
CA SER A 89 17.28 50.44 -9.65
C SER A 89 18.30 51.00 -8.65
N PRO A 90 17.87 51.49 -7.48
CA PRO A 90 18.78 51.74 -6.38
C PRO A 90 19.39 50.41 -5.91
N GLU A 91 20.72 50.39 -5.71
CA GLU A 91 21.47 49.19 -5.29
C GLU A 91 21.90 49.24 -3.81
N GLN A 92 21.76 50.41 -3.17
CA GLN A 92 22.28 50.64 -1.83
C GLN A 92 21.30 50.18 -0.74
N TRP A 93 21.83 49.59 0.34
CA TRP A 93 21.03 48.91 1.37
C TRP A 93 19.97 49.79 2.05
N TRP A 94 20.21 51.11 2.21
CA TRP A 94 19.26 52.02 2.87
C TRP A 94 17.99 52.28 2.03
N TRP A 95 17.98 51.87 0.77
CA TRP A 95 16.76 51.86 -0.06
C TRP A 95 15.87 50.64 0.21
N PHE A 96 16.36 49.67 0.98
CA PHE A 96 15.70 48.40 1.35
C PHE A 96 15.56 48.25 2.88
N LEU A 97 15.37 49.37 3.59
CA LEU A 97 15.16 49.37 5.05
C LEU A 97 13.97 48.49 5.46
N ASP A 98 12.92 48.43 4.64
CA ASP A 98 11.76 47.56 4.83
C ASP A 98 12.11 46.07 4.85
N GLU A 99 13.17 45.65 4.16
CA GLU A 99 13.61 44.26 4.16
C GLU A 99 14.33 43.87 5.46
N THR A 100 14.95 44.85 6.15
CA THR A 100 15.57 44.62 7.46
C THR A 100 14.54 44.33 8.57
N LEU A 101 13.28 44.67 8.32
CA LEU A 101 12.15 44.39 9.22
C LEU A 101 11.56 42.98 9.05
N LYS A 102 12.00 42.20 8.06
CA LYS A 102 11.58 40.80 7.86
C LYS A 102 12.21 39.89 8.93
N VAL A 103 11.94 40.15 10.20
CA VAL A 103 12.12 39.23 11.33
C VAL A 103 10.87 38.34 11.38
N PRO A 104 10.96 37.02 11.63
CA PRO A 104 9.81 36.11 11.51
C PRO A 104 8.73 36.49 12.52
N SER A 105 7.65 37.11 12.05
CA SER A 105 6.42 37.27 12.82
C SER A 105 5.69 35.92 12.86
N SER A 106 6.08 35.03 13.76
CA SER A 106 5.40 33.75 13.93
C SER A 106 5.64 33.24 15.35
N ASN A 107 4.62 32.65 15.98
CA ASN A 107 4.78 31.98 17.28
C ASN A 107 5.99 31.03 17.22
N PRO A 108 6.74 30.85 18.33
CA PRO A 108 7.93 29.99 18.35
C PRO A 108 7.68 28.55 17.89
N ASP A 109 6.42 28.08 17.88
CA ASP A 109 6.03 26.74 17.44
C ASP A 109 5.62 26.67 15.95
N ASP A 110 5.55 27.79 15.23
CA ASP A 110 5.03 27.79 13.85
C ASP A 110 5.96 27.04 12.87
N TRP A 111 7.26 26.94 13.15
CA TRP A 111 8.16 26.09 12.37
C TRP A 111 7.80 24.60 12.52
N VAL A 112 7.31 24.19 13.69
CA VAL A 112 6.88 22.80 13.98
C VAL A 112 5.69 22.45 13.10
N PHE A 113 4.64 23.28 13.10
CA PHE A 113 3.45 23.01 12.30
C PHE A 113 3.70 23.08 10.79
N LYS A 114 4.64 23.92 10.33
CA LYS A 114 5.11 23.90 8.93
C LYS A 114 5.77 22.57 8.60
N GLY A 115 6.73 22.13 9.42
CA GLY A 115 7.41 20.85 9.24
C GLY A 115 6.45 19.66 9.27
N LEU A 116 5.54 19.62 10.24
CA LEU A 116 4.50 18.59 10.34
C LEU A 116 3.58 18.59 9.11
N THR A 117 3.14 19.74 8.63
CA THR A 117 2.30 19.82 7.43
C THR A 117 3.04 19.27 6.20
N THR A 118 4.31 19.60 6.02
CA THR A 118 5.13 19.07 4.92
C THR A 118 5.30 17.55 5.01
N LEU A 119 5.55 17.02 6.22
CA LEU A 119 5.65 15.58 6.46
C LEU A 119 4.31 14.87 6.17
N THR A 120 3.20 15.43 6.63
CA THR A 120 1.85 14.90 6.39
C THR A 120 1.55 14.84 4.90
N TRP A 121 1.97 15.84 4.11
CA TRP A 121 1.84 15.79 2.66
C TRP A 121 2.64 14.64 2.02
N ALA A 122 3.85 14.36 2.50
CA ALA A 122 4.62 13.20 2.03
C ALA A 122 3.88 11.88 2.32
N ILE A 123 3.27 11.75 3.50
CA ILE A 123 2.44 10.59 3.87
C ILE A 123 1.22 10.47 2.95
N ILE A 124 0.49 11.57 2.71
CA ILE A 124 -0.67 11.61 1.81
C ILE A 124 -0.28 11.15 0.41
N VAL A 125 0.80 11.68 -0.15
CA VAL A 125 1.29 11.30 -1.48
C VAL A 125 1.67 9.82 -1.51
N GLY A 126 2.37 9.32 -0.51
CA GLY A 126 2.72 7.90 -0.39
C GLY A 126 1.48 6.99 -0.33
N LEU A 127 0.50 7.35 0.49
CA LEU A 127 -0.77 6.62 0.60
C LEU A 127 -1.54 6.65 -0.72
N LEU A 128 -1.63 7.80 -1.37
CA LEU A 128 -2.30 7.94 -2.66
C LEU A 128 -1.63 7.08 -3.71
N ILE A 129 -0.30 7.10 -3.84
CA ILE A 129 0.43 6.24 -4.80
C ILE A 129 0.14 4.76 -4.52
N ASN A 130 0.21 4.34 -3.25
CA ASN A 130 -0.02 2.94 -2.87
C ASN A 130 -1.47 2.49 -3.16
N ILE A 131 -2.45 3.26 -2.71
CA ILE A 131 -3.87 2.99 -2.96
C ILE A 131 -4.15 2.99 -4.47
N SER A 132 -3.59 3.94 -5.21
CA SER A 132 -3.81 4.03 -6.66
C SER A 132 -3.29 2.83 -7.42
N GLY A 133 -2.08 2.37 -7.11
CA GLY A 133 -1.49 1.18 -7.74
C GLY A 133 -2.39 -0.05 -7.59
N ARG A 134 -2.97 -0.25 -6.41
CA ARG A 134 -3.89 -1.37 -6.11
C ARG A 134 -5.19 -1.34 -6.94
N PHE A 135 -5.60 -0.16 -7.40
CA PHE A 135 -6.83 -0.02 -8.19
C PHE A 135 -6.56 -0.15 -9.70
N LEU A 136 -5.38 0.24 -10.17
CA LEU A 136 -4.97 0.17 -11.58
C LEU A 136 -4.61 -1.26 -12.03
N LEU A 137 -4.07 -2.09 -11.14
CA LEU A 137 -3.64 -3.47 -11.46
C LEU A 137 -4.83 -4.45 -11.67
N GLY A 138 -6.06 -4.07 -11.35
CA GLY A 138 -7.24 -4.97 -11.31
C GLY A 138 -8.00 -5.20 -12.63
N GLY A 139 -7.45 -4.83 -13.79
CA GLY A 139 -8.11 -5.02 -15.08
C GLY A 139 -9.30 -4.07 -15.36
N ALA A 140 -9.62 -3.89 -16.64
CA ALA A 140 -10.56 -2.89 -17.15
C ALA A 140 -12.03 -3.27 -16.91
N GLY A 141 -12.48 -3.27 -15.66
CA GLY A 141 -13.90 -3.46 -15.31
C GLY A 141 -14.30 -2.51 -14.17
N VAL A 142 -15.13 -1.52 -14.48
CA VAL A 142 -15.68 -0.46 -13.58
C VAL A 142 -14.65 0.47 -12.92
N ALA A 143 -13.39 0.03 -12.79
CA ALA A 143 -12.26 0.82 -12.30
C ALA A 143 -11.77 1.90 -13.28
N GLY A 144 -12.27 1.95 -14.52
CA GLY A 144 -11.88 2.96 -15.51
C GLY A 144 -12.14 4.40 -15.04
N LEU A 145 -13.23 4.65 -14.31
CA LEU A 145 -13.53 5.98 -13.78
C LEU A 145 -12.66 6.34 -12.57
N SER A 146 -12.33 5.34 -11.73
CA SER A 146 -11.39 5.52 -10.61
C SER A 146 -9.97 5.75 -11.12
N ALA A 147 -9.53 5.01 -12.14
CA ALA A 147 -8.24 5.14 -12.78
C ALA A 147 -8.05 6.50 -13.44
N ILE A 148 -9.08 7.03 -14.12
CA ILE A 148 -9.04 8.35 -14.76
C ILE A 148 -9.00 9.46 -13.70
N ALA A 149 -9.85 9.41 -12.68
CA ALA A 149 -9.84 10.39 -11.60
C ALA A 149 -8.50 10.41 -10.85
N LEU A 150 -7.84 9.27 -10.75
CA LEU A 150 -6.65 9.07 -9.92
C LEU A 150 -5.34 9.28 -10.71
N SER A 151 -5.29 8.96 -12.00
CA SER A 151 -4.26 9.45 -12.92
C SER A 151 -4.30 10.97 -13.03
N ASN A 152 -5.49 11.58 -13.06
CA ASN A 152 -5.61 13.04 -12.98
C ASN A 152 -5.07 13.55 -11.63
N LEU A 153 -5.35 12.88 -10.52
CA LEU A 153 -4.82 13.24 -9.20
C LEU A 153 -3.28 13.12 -9.13
N LEU A 154 -2.69 12.06 -9.69
CA LEU A 154 -1.25 11.84 -9.75
C LEU A 154 -0.54 12.85 -10.67
N THR A 155 -1.17 13.19 -11.80
CA THR A 155 -0.68 14.22 -12.74
C THR A 155 -0.76 15.61 -12.10
N LEU A 156 -1.84 15.90 -11.38
CA LEU A 156 -2.02 17.10 -10.56
C LEU A 156 -1.02 17.19 -9.39
N LEU A 157 -0.62 16.06 -8.80
CA LEU A 157 0.40 16.01 -7.73
C LEU A 157 1.83 16.13 -8.27
N GLN A 158 2.10 15.69 -9.51
CA GLN A 158 3.38 15.91 -10.19
C GLN A 158 3.57 17.37 -10.63
N ALA A 159 2.47 18.09 -10.89
CA ALA A 159 2.45 19.55 -11.03
C ALA A 159 2.64 20.22 -9.66
N ARG A 160 3.87 20.12 -9.12
CA ARG A 160 4.25 20.50 -7.75
C ARG A 160 3.99 21.96 -7.35
N SER A 161 3.74 22.90 -8.26
CA SER A 161 3.48 24.31 -7.93
C SER A 161 1.99 24.66 -7.98
N ASP A 162 1.30 24.23 -9.02
CA ASP A 162 -0.05 24.73 -9.32
C ASP A 162 -1.12 24.19 -8.37
N LEU A 163 -0.95 22.98 -7.82
CA LEU A 163 -1.87 22.43 -6.82
C LEU A 163 -1.68 23.05 -5.42
N THR A 164 -0.43 23.39 -5.07
CA THR A 164 -0.10 24.12 -3.84
C THR A 164 -0.63 25.55 -3.88
N ASP A 165 -0.64 26.17 -5.06
CA ASP A 165 -1.12 27.54 -5.24
C ASP A 165 -2.66 27.58 -5.31
N ALA A 166 -3.31 26.74 -6.13
CA ALA A 166 -4.78 26.66 -6.20
C ALA A 166 -5.41 26.10 -4.91
N GLY A 167 -4.81 25.08 -4.30
CA GLY A 167 -5.20 24.56 -2.99
C GLY A 167 -4.90 25.57 -1.86
N GLY A 168 -3.83 26.35 -2.01
CA GLY A 168 -3.50 27.48 -1.14
C GLY A 168 -4.57 28.56 -1.17
N GLU A 169 -5.01 28.98 -2.36
CA GLU A 169 -6.05 29.98 -2.57
C GLU A 169 -7.42 29.53 -2.01
N GLY A 170 -7.84 28.28 -2.26
CA GLY A 170 -9.10 27.76 -1.73
C GLY A 170 -9.13 27.70 -0.19
N VAL A 171 -8.00 27.35 0.43
CA VAL A 171 -7.85 27.34 1.89
C VAL A 171 -7.81 28.76 2.47
N GLN A 172 -7.15 29.71 1.78
CA GLN A 172 -7.14 31.12 2.20
C GLN A 172 -8.52 31.75 2.07
N PHE A 173 -9.25 31.48 0.99
CA PHE A 173 -10.65 31.90 0.82
C PHE A 173 -11.53 31.41 1.97
N PHE A 174 -11.36 30.16 2.41
CA PHE A 174 -12.06 29.63 3.57
C PHE A 174 -11.68 30.35 4.87
N PHE A 175 -10.39 30.58 5.10
CA PHE A 175 -9.93 31.31 6.29
C PHE A 175 -10.41 32.76 6.34
N ASP A 176 -10.44 33.44 5.20
CA ASP A 176 -10.93 34.81 5.09
C ASP A 176 -12.45 34.86 5.26
N ARG A 177 -13.19 33.87 4.71
CA ARG A 177 -14.65 33.75 4.88
C ARG A 177 -15.07 33.50 6.32
N PHE A 178 -14.33 32.67 7.07
CA PHE A 178 -14.62 32.34 8.47
C PHE A 178 -13.84 33.19 9.48
N LYS A 179 -13.13 34.23 9.02
CA LYS A 179 -12.34 35.16 9.85
C LYS A 179 -11.39 34.45 10.82
N VAL A 180 -10.73 33.39 10.35
CA VAL A 180 -9.73 32.66 11.14
C VAL A 180 -8.53 33.58 11.38
N SER A 181 -8.23 33.84 12.65
CA SER A 181 -7.14 34.75 13.03
C SER A 181 -5.78 34.21 12.57
N ASN A 182 -4.88 35.13 12.19
CA ASN A 182 -3.56 34.81 11.64
C ASN A 182 -2.75 33.74 12.43
N PRO A 183 -2.71 33.71 13.79
CA PRO A 183 -1.96 32.69 14.52
C PRO A 183 -2.57 31.28 14.43
N TRP A 184 -3.85 31.15 14.07
CA TRP A 184 -4.54 29.85 13.98
C TRP A 184 -4.53 29.25 12.56
N ARG A 185 -4.30 30.07 11.52
CA ARG A 185 -4.31 29.60 10.11
C ARG A 185 -3.37 28.42 9.89
N LEU A 186 -2.16 28.45 10.45
CA LEU A 186 -1.18 27.38 10.28
C LEU A 186 -1.62 26.08 10.97
N ARG A 187 -2.12 26.17 12.21
CA ARG A 187 -2.65 25.01 12.95
C ARG A 187 -3.88 24.42 12.26
N ALA A 188 -4.74 25.27 11.69
CA ALA A 188 -5.89 24.84 10.90
C ALA A 188 -5.48 24.11 9.61
N LYS A 189 -4.46 24.60 8.88
CA LYS A 189 -3.89 23.89 7.70
C LYS A 189 -3.34 22.52 8.08
N PHE A 190 -2.61 22.45 9.18
CA PHE A 190 -2.12 21.16 9.68
C PHE A 190 -3.30 20.25 10.06
N GLY A 191 -4.32 20.76 10.76
CA GLY A 191 -5.49 19.97 11.16
C GLY A 191 -6.24 19.37 9.98
N THR A 192 -6.48 20.14 8.91
CA THR A 192 -7.18 19.63 7.72
C THR A 192 -6.35 18.63 6.93
N THR A 193 -5.03 18.86 6.79
CA THR A 193 -4.12 17.91 6.14
C THR A 193 -3.97 16.62 6.95
N ALA A 194 -3.87 16.72 8.28
CA ALA A 194 -3.84 15.55 9.17
C ALA A 194 -5.15 14.75 9.10
N LEU A 195 -6.31 15.42 9.03
CA LEU A 195 -7.59 14.75 8.84
C LEU A 195 -7.63 13.96 7.52
N LEU A 196 -7.20 14.57 6.41
CA LEU A 196 -7.13 13.89 5.11
C LEU A 196 -6.19 12.67 5.16
N ALA A 197 -5.00 12.82 5.75
CA ALA A 197 -4.07 11.72 5.95
C ALA A 197 -4.71 10.59 6.78
N GLY A 198 -5.43 10.94 7.84
CA GLY A 198 -6.16 9.99 8.69
C GLY A 198 -7.25 9.22 7.92
N VAL A 199 -8.02 9.90 7.06
CA VAL A 199 -9.04 9.26 6.21
C VAL A 199 -8.39 8.30 5.20
N LEU A 200 -7.32 8.73 4.53
CA LEU A 200 -6.58 7.88 3.58
C LEU A 200 -5.95 6.67 4.27
N PHE A 201 -5.40 6.87 5.47
CA PHE A 201 -4.81 5.80 6.26
C PHE A 201 -5.89 4.80 6.74
N ALA A 202 -7.03 5.29 7.22
CA ALA A 202 -8.17 4.44 7.58
C ALA A 202 -8.69 3.64 6.39
N PHE A 203 -8.77 4.26 5.21
CA PHE A 203 -9.13 3.56 3.97
C PHE A 203 -8.09 2.50 3.59
N TRP A 204 -6.80 2.81 3.69
CA TRP A 204 -5.71 1.87 3.46
C TRP A 204 -5.79 0.65 4.40
N LEU A 205 -6.07 0.88 5.69
CA LEU A 205 -6.29 -0.20 6.67
C LEU A 205 -7.53 -1.06 6.35
N ALA A 206 -8.51 -0.51 5.64
CA ALA A 206 -9.70 -1.26 5.22
C ALA A 206 -9.46 -2.18 4.00
N LEU A 207 -8.37 -1.99 3.25
CA LEU A 207 -8.10 -2.74 2.00
C LEU A 207 -8.08 -4.26 2.18
N PRO A 208 -7.45 -4.85 3.22
CA PRO A 208 -7.50 -6.30 3.43
C PRO A 208 -8.93 -6.82 3.66
N SER A 209 -9.78 -6.04 4.33
CA SER A 209 -11.19 -6.42 4.53
C SER A 209 -11.98 -6.39 3.22
N ILE A 210 -11.75 -5.37 2.38
CA ILE A 210 -12.35 -5.28 1.05
C ILE A 210 -11.85 -6.44 0.16
N SER A 211 -10.56 -6.77 0.24
CA SER A 211 -9.97 -7.91 -0.46
C SER A 211 -10.65 -9.23 -0.10
N ARG A 212 -10.89 -9.51 1.19
CA ARG A 212 -11.64 -10.71 1.62
C ARG A 212 -13.07 -10.77 1.05
N GLN A 213 -13.76 -9.64 0.95
CA GLN A 213 -15.10 -9.60 0.34
C GLN A 213 -15.05 -9.94 -1.16
N TYR A 214 -14.04 -9.47 -1.88
CA TYR A 214 -13.84 -9.87 -3.28
C TYR A 214 -13.50 -11.37 -3.37
N ASN A 215 -12.67 -11.90 -2.49
CA ASN A 215 -12.37 -13.33 -2.44
C ASN A 215 -13.65 -14.17 -2.27
N GLN A 216 -14.49 -13.84 -1.30
CA GLN A 216 -15.77 -14.52 -1.06
C GLN A 216 -16.69 -14.46 -2.27
N ARG A 217 -16.78 -13.31 -2.95
CA ARG A 217 -17.55 -13.18 -4.20
C ARG A 217 -16.98 -14.06 -5.31
N GLY A 218 -15.65 -14.18 -5.39
CA GLY A 218 -14.98 -15.08 -6.32
C GLY A 218 -15.38 -16.53 -6.08
N GLN A 219 -15.34 -16.96 -4.82
CA GLN A 219 -15.75 -18.30 -4.40
C GLN A 219 -17.22 -18.59 -4.77
N THR A 220 -18.15 -17.72 -4.38
CA THR A 220 -19.56 -17.87 -4.76
C THR A 220 -19.76 -17.89 -6.28
N ALA A 221 -18.97 -17.12 -7.04
CA ALA A 221 -19.05 -17.12 -8.50
C ALA A 221 -18.53 -18.44 -9.11
N GLN A 222 -17.45 -19.00 -8.56
CA GLN A 222 -16.88 -20.28 -8.97
C GLN A 222 -17.84 -21.44 -8.68
N GLU A 223 -18.42 -21.49 -7.48
CA GLU A 223 -19.46 -22.45 -7.10
C GLU A 223 -20.68 -22.37 -8.03
N ALA A 224 -21.01 -21.18 -8.53
CA ALA A 224 -22.07 -20.97 -9.51
C ALA A 224 -21.65 -21.25 -10.98
N GLY A 225 -20.43 -21.75 -11.22
CA GLY A 225 -19.87 -22.03 -12.55
C GLY A 225 -19.52 -20.79 -13.37
N LYS A 226 -19.53 -19.60 -12.78
CA LYS A 226 -19.23 -18.32 -13.46
C LYS A 226 -17.73 -18.01 -13.41
N LEU A 227 -16.93 -18.88 -14.04
CA LEU A 227 -15.47 -18.92 -13.91
C LEU A 227 -14.78 -17.58 -14.22
N GLY A 228 -15.18 -16.88 -15.29
CA GLY A 228 -14.61 -15.56 -15.61
C GLY A 228 -14.91 -14.48 -14.58
N SER A 229 -16.07 -14.54 -13.92
CA SER A 229 -16.39 -13.64 -12.80
C SER A 229 -15.59 -14.03 -11.56
N ALA A 230 -15.37 -15.32 -11.31
CA ALA A 230 -14.53 -15.77 -10.20
C ALA A 230 -13.11 -15.24 -10.33
N GLU A 231 -12.49 -15.43 -11.51
CA GLU A 231 -11.15 -14.95 -11.83
C GLU A 231 -11.03 -13.43 -11.62
N GLN A 232 -12.01 -12.66 -12.11
CA GLN A 232 -12.02 -11.21 -11.94
C GLN A 232 -12.06 -10.82 -10.45
N ASN A 233 -12.88 -11.50 -9.64
CA ASN A 233 -13.01 -11.20 -8.22
C ASN A 233 -11.74 -11.60 -7.43
N TYR A 234 -11.14 -12.76 -7.71
CA TYR A 234 -9.89 -13.16 -7.07
C TYR A 234 -8.73 -12.23 -7.43
N ASN A 235 -8.56 -11.91 -8.72
CA ASN A 235 -7.56 -10.93 -9.15
C ASN A 235 -7.80 -9.57 -8.50
N ARG A 236 -9.06 -9.18 -8.29
CA ARG A 236 -9.38 -7.96 -7.57
C ARG A 236 -9.01 -8.02 -6.08
N ALA A 237 -9.25 -9.16 -5.43
CA ALA A 237 -8.82 -9.39 -4.06
C ALA A 237 -7.30 -9.26 -3.93
N ILE A 238 -6.54 -9.90 -4.82
CA ILE A 238 -5.07 -9.86 -4.87
C ILE A 238 -4.57 -8.43 -5.14
N ALA A 239 -5.18 -7.71 -6.08
CA ALA A 239 -4.79 -6.32 -6.36
C ALA A 239 -4.97 -5.40 -5.14
N LEU A 240 -6.01 -5.63 -4.32
CA LEU A 240 -6.29 -4.86 -3.10
C LEU A 240 -5.41 -5.29 -1.92
N ASN A 241 -5.09 -6.57 -1.81
CA ASN A 241 -4.18 -7.12 -0.82
C ASN A 241 -3.34 -8.24 -1.46
N PRO A 242 -2.12 -7.94 -1.92
CA PRO A 242 -1.24 -8.93 -2.54
C PRO A 242 -0.86 -10.09 -1.62
N ASP A 243 -0.97 -9.91 -0.31
CA ASP A 243 -0.69 -10.95 0.69
C ASP A 243 -1.95 -11.73 1.08
N ASN A 244 -3.04 -11.63 0.31
CA ASN A 244 -4.24 -12.41 0.55
C ASN A 244 -4.04 -13.87 0.10
N VAL A 245 -3.57 -14.68 1.05
CA VAL A 245 -3.27 -16.11 0.89
C VAL A 245 -4.47 -16.89 0.35
N ASP A 246 -5.67 -16.67 0.90
CA ASP A 246 -6.89 -17.35 0.49
C ASP A 246 -7.25 -17.03 -0.97
N ALA A 247 -7.07 -15.78 -1.40
CA ALA A 247 -7.36 -15.37 -2.77
C ALA A 247 -6.39 -15.99 -3.78
N HIS A 248 -5.11 -16.13 -3.41
CA HIS A 248 -4.13 -16.87 -4.21
C HIS A 248 -4.51 -18.35 -4.30
N TYR A 249 -4.81 -18.99 -3.17
CA TYR A 249 -5.25 -20.39 -3.15
C TYR A 249 -6.48 -20.63 -4.01
N ASN A 250 -7.53 -19.82 -3.85
CA ASN A 250 -8.77 -19.96 -4.60
C ASN A 250 -8.60 -19.64 -6.10
N LEU A 251 -7.72 -18.70 -6.46
CA LEU A 251 -7.37 -18.50 -7.87
C LEU A 251 -6.62 -19.72 -8.43
N GLY A 252 -5.79 -20.37 -7.61
CA GLY A 252 -5.15 -21.63 -7.95
C GLY A 252 -6.15 -22.75 -8.25
N THR A 253 -7.16 -22.94 -7.38
CA THR A 253 -8.21 -23.95 -7.59
C THR A 253 -9.03 -23.65 -8.84
N LEU A 254 -9.37 -22.38 -9.09
CA LEU A 254 -10.03 -21.98 -10.33
C LEU A 254 -9.20 -22.31 -11.57
N TYR A 255 -7.88 -22.11 -11.51
CA TYR A 255 -7.01 -22.46 -12.62
C TYR A 255 -6.91 -23.98 -12.85
N GLU A 256 -7.01 -24.79 -11.80
CA GLU A 256 -7.17 -26.24 -11.96
C GLU A 256 -8.49 -26.63 -12.62
N ASP A 257 -9.60 -26.01 -12.22
CA ASP A 257 -10.93 -26.26 -12.81
C ASP A 257 -10.94 -26.01 -14.32
N ILE A 258 -10.16 -25.03 -14.80
CA ILE A 258 -10.00 -24.73 -16.24
C ILE A 258 -8.77 -25.39 -16.88
N GLN A 259 -8.12 -26.32 -16.18
CA GLN A 259 -6.96 -27.10 -16.65
C GLN A 259 -5.71 -26.26 -16.97
N ASN A 260 -5.60 -25.04 -16.41
CA ASN A 260 -4.40 -24.20 -16.51
C ASN A 260 -3.44 -24.48 -15.34
N LEU A 261 -2.84 -25.67 -15.36
CA LEU A 261 -2.04 -26.19 -14.25
C LEU A 261 -0.78 -25.36 -13.95
N GLU A 262 -0.20 -24.68 -14.96
CA GLU A 262 0.97 -23.82 -14.76
C GLU A 262 0.63 -22.59 -13.90
N GLN A 263 -0.52 -21.96 -14.17
CA GLN A 263 -0.98 -20.83 -13.36
C GLN A 263 -1.43 -21.30 -11.98
N ALA A 264 -2.08 -22.46 -11.87
CA ALA A 264 -2.44 -23.06 -10.58
C ALA A 264 -1.19 -23.30 -9.70
N GLU A 265 -0.15 -23.93 -10.26
CA GLU A 265 1.14 -24.15 -9.60
C GLU A 265 1.75 -22.83 -9.08
N THR A 266 1.72 -21.78 -9.92
CA THR A 266 2.22 -20.45 -9.53
C THR A 266 1.46 -19.88 -8.34
N GLN A 267 0.12 -19.97 -8.34
CA GLN A 267 -0.70 -19.43 -7.26
C GLN A 267 -0.54 -20.21 -5.95
N TYR A 268 -0.44 -21.55 -6.02
CA TYR A 268 -0.19 -22.36 -4.84
C TYR A 268 1.18 -22.10 -4.22
N LEU A 269 2.22 -21.88 -5.03
CA LEU A 269 3.54 -21.48 -4.53
C LEU A 269 3.51 -20.14 -3.78
N ILE A 270 2.62 -19.22 -4.16
CA ILE A 270 2.42 -17.96 -3.43
C ILE A 270 1.67 -18.23 -2.12
N ALA A 271 0.58 -18.99 -2.16
CA ALA A 271 -0.21 -19.32 -0.97
C ALA A 271 0.60 -20.10 0.09
N ILE A 272 1.52 -20.96 -0.33
CA ILE A 272 2.47 -21.68 0.54
C ILE A 272 3.33 -20.73 1.37
N ARG A 273 3.67 -19.53 0.87
CA ARG A 273 4.44 -18.52 1.65
C ARG A 273 3.64 -17.92 2.79
N GLY A 274 2.31 -18.06 2.75
CA GLY A 274 1.41 -17.72 3.83
C GLY A 274 1.06 -18.91 4.72
N ASP A 275 1.81 -20.01 4.60
CA ASP A 275 1.68 -21.22 5.42
C ASP A 275 0.29 -21.89 5.37
N LEU A 276 -0.41 -21.82 4.23
CA LEU A 276 -1.74 -22.46 4.06
C LEU A 276 -1.61 -23.97 3.76
N PRO A 277 -2.03 -24.88 4.66
CA PRO A 277 -1.88 -26.32 4.47
C PRO A 277 -2.57 -26.89 3.21
N GLU A 278 -3.72 -26.33 2.83
CA GLU A 278 -4.49 -26.71 1.65
C GLU A 278 -3.68 -26.45 0.36
N ALA A 279 -2.86 -25.40 0.32
CA ALA A 279 -2.01 -25.11 -0.82
C ALA A 279 -0.86 -26.13 -0.97
N TYR A 280 -0.29 -26.60 0.16
CA TYR A 280 0.68 -27.69 0.14
C TYR A 280 0.07 -28.98 -0.43
N ASN A 281 -1.14 -29.31 0.01
CA ASN A 281 -1.89 -30.47 -0.48
C ASN A 281 -2.13 -30.40 -1.99
N ASN A 282 -2.68 -29.29 -2.49
CA ASN A 282 -3.02 -29.17 -3.92
C ASN A 282 -1.78 -29.12 -4.80
N LEU A 283 -0.71 -28.45 -4.38
CA LEU A 283 0.54 -28.45 -5.12
C LEU A 283 1.17 -29.86 -5.17
N ALA A 284 1.14 -30.60 -4.05
CA ALA A 284 1.64 -31.97 -4.02
C ALA A 284 0.84 -32.89 -4.96
N ARG A 285 -0.50 -32.74 -4.95
CA ARG A 285 -1.44 -33.45 -5.83
C ARG A 285 -1.16 -33.17 -7.30
N LEU A 286 -0.99 -31.89 -7.67
CA LEU A 286 -0.62 -31.48 -9.03
C LEU A 286 0.70 -32.12 -9.48
N TYR A 287 1.68 -32.31 -8.59
CA TYR A 287 2.91 -33.05 -8.91
C TYR A 287 2.74 -34.56 -9.00
N LEU A 288 1.76 -35.16 -8.31
CA LEU A 288 1.45 -36.59 -8.41
C LEU A 288 0.75 -36.95 -9.71
N GLU A 289 -0.09 -36.05 -10.23
CA GLU A 289 -0.84 -36.21 -11.47
C GLU A 289 0.02 -36.10 -12.74
N LYS A 290 1.22 -35.50 -12.66
CA LYS A 290 2.12 -35.41 -13.81
C LYS A 290 2.50 -36.83 -14.30
N PRO A 291 2.63 -37.05 -15.63
CA PRO A 291 3.05 -38.34 -16.19
C PRO A 291 4.36 -38.86 -15.59
N GLU A 292 5.29 -37.95 -15.31
CA GLU A 292 6.52 -38.19 -14.56
C GLU A 292 6.46 -37.41 -13.24
N PRO A 293 5.93 -38.00 -12.17
CA PRO A 293 5.69 -37.28 -10.93
C PRO A 293 6.93 -37.21 -10.06
N ASN A 294 7.11 -36.07 -9.42
CA ASN A 294 8.19 -35.86 -8.47
C ASN A 294 7.74 -36.29 -7.06
N LEU A 295 7.79 -37.60 -6.80
CA LEU A 295 7.31 -38.19 -5.55
C LEU A 295 7.98 -37.59 -4.31
N ASN A 296 9.30 -37.36 -4.36
CA ASN A 296 10.04 -36.77 -3.24
C ASN A 296 9.55 -35.35 -2.92
N LYS A 297 9.29 -34.53 -3.95
CA LYS A 297 8.76 -33.19 -3.76
C LYS A 297 7.34 -33.21 -3.21
N SER A 298 6.47 -34.11 -3.73
CA SER A 298 5.12 -34.28 -3.20
C SER A 298 5.14 -34.71 -1.73
N LEU A 299 5.95 -35.70 -1.36
CA LEU A 299 6.09 -36.14 0.03
C LEU A 299 6.58 -35.02 0.97
N ALA A 300 7.57 -34.24 0.53
CA ALA A 300 8.06 -33.11 1.32
C ALA A 300 6.96 -32.06 1.57
N LEU A 301 6.20 -31.70 0.52
CA LEU A 301 5.08 -30.77 0.63
C LEU A 301 3.98 -31.30 1.55
N LEU A 302 3.60 -32.58 1.42
CA LEU A 302 2.55 -33.20 2.23
C LEU A 302 2.93 -33.26 3.72
N ASN A 303 4.17 -33.62 4.03
CA ASN A 303 4.67 -33.63 5.41
C ASN A 303 4.71 -32.22 6.02
N GLN A 304 5.12 -31.21 5.25
CA GLN A 304 5.10 -29.82 5.70
C GLN A 304 3.66 -29.32 5.90
N GLY A 305 2.75 -29.63 4.97
CA GLY A 305 1.33 -29.32 5.10
C GLY A 305 0.69 -29.96 6.34
N LEU A 306 1.02 -31.21 6.66
CA LEU A 306 0.56 -31.89 7.88
C LEU A 306 1.09 -31.22 9.14
N THR A 307 2.37 -30.85 9.16
CA THR A 307 2.98 -30.15 10.29
C THR A 307 2.25 -28.84 10.57
N LEU A 308 2.00 -28.05 9.52
CA LEU A 308 1.26 -26.79 9.63
C LEU A 308 -0.21 -27.01 10.02
N ALA A 309 -0.87 -28.04 9.49
CA ALA A 309 -2.25 -28.37 9.84
C ALA A 309 -2.39 -28.76 11.32
N ASP A 310 -1.39 -29.41 11.90
CA ASP A 310 -1.34 -29.72 13.32
C ASP A 310 -1.08 -28.48 14.18
N GLU A 311 -0.14 -27.62 13.77
CA GLU A 311 0.19 -26.36 14.46
C GLU A 311 -0.99 -25.38 14.45
N GLN A 312 -1.70 -25.28 13.33
CA GLN A 312 -2.82 -24.36 13.13
C GLN A 312 -4.16 -24.91 13.61
N GLN A 313 -4.21 -26.18 14.05
CA GLN A 313 -5.45 -26.88 14.41
C GLN A 313 -6.47 -26.84 13.26
N SER A 314 -6.00 -27.07 12.03
CA SER A 314 -6.84 -27.08 10.84
C SER A 314 -7.96 -28.11 10.93
N PHE A 315 -9.05 -27.84 10.20
CA PHE A 315 -10.22 -28.72 10.16
C PHE A 315 -9.88 -30.13 9.64
N PRO A 316 -10.65 -31.15 10.04
CA PRO A 316 -10.38 -32.55 9.67
C PRO A 316 -10.30 -32.80 8.15
N GLU A 317 -11.04 -32.07 7.31
CA GLU A 317 -11.03 -32.22 5.85
C GLU A 317 -9.67 -31.87 5.21
N THR A 318 -8.95 -30.91 5.80
CA THR A 318 -7.61 -30.52 5.37
C THR A 318 -6.64 -31.66 5.67
N LYS A 319 -6.71 -32.22 6.88
CA LYS A 319 -5.89 -33.38 7.29
C LYS A 319 -6.24 -34.62 6.46
N TYR A 320 -7.53 -34.86 6.20
CA TYR A 320 -7.98 -35.95 5.33
C TYR A 320 -7.30 -35.87 3.96
N SER A 321 -7.38 -34.70 3.32
CA SER A 321 -6.81 -34.49 1.99
C SER A 321 -5.31 -34.74 1.95
N LEU A 322 -4.59 -34.20 2.96
CA LEU A 322 -3.15 -34.40 3.13
C LEU A 322 -2.78 -35.87 3.34
N TYR A 323 -3.46 -36.59 4.25
CA TYR A 323 -3.19 -38.02 4.50
C TYR A 323 -3.56 -38.90 3.29
N LYS A 324 -4.66 -38.59 2.60
CA LYS A 324 -5.06 -39.29 1.36
C LYS A 324 -3.98 -39.16 0.29
N ASN A 325 -3.49 -37.95 0.05
CA ASN A 325 -2.42 -37.71 -0.93
C ASN A 325 -1.05 -38.22 -0.47
N LEU A 326 -0.77 -38.24 0.84
CA LEU A 326 0.42 -38.88 1.41
C LEU A 326 0.40 -40.37 1.14
N GLY A 327 -0.73 -41.02 1.41
CA GLY A 327 -0.98 -42.41 1.06
C GLY A 327 -0.76 -42.69 -0.43
N TRP A 328 -1.30 -41.83 -1.30
CA TRP A 328 -1.10 -41.94 -2.75
C TRP A 328 0.38 -41.84 -3.14
N ALA A 329 1.10 -40.84 -2.62
CA ALA A 329 2.52 -40.65 -2.90
C ALA A 329 3.38 -41.83 -2.42
N LEU A 330 3.10 -42.37 -1.23
CA LEU A 330 3.79 -43.52 -0.65
C LEU A 330 3.50 -44.80 -1.43
N PHE A 331 2.25 -45.01 -1.86
CA PHE A 331 1.87 -46.13 -2.72
C PHE A 331 2.65 -46.11 -4.04
N ARG A 332 2.75 -44.92 -4.67
CA ARG A 332 3.53 -44.69 -5.90
C ARG A 332 5.03 -44.91 -5.69
N GLN A 333 5.53 -44.78 -4.47
CA GLN A 333 6.91 -45.05 -4.08
C GLN A 333 7.13 -46.49 -3.59
N GLU A 334 6.13 -47.36 -3.74
CA GLU A 334 6.17 -48.77 -3.30
C GLU A 334 6.33 -48.95 -1.77
N GLN A 335 6.05 -47.91 -0.99
CA GLN A 335 6.09 -47.92 0.47
C GLN A 335 4.73 -48.33 1.05
N TYR A 336 4.29 -49.56 0.74
CA TYR A 336 2.91 -49.98 0.97
C TYR A 336 2.46 -49.96 2.44
N ALA A 337 3.32 -50.36 3.38
CA ALA A 337 2.97 -50.33 4.80
C ALA A 337 2.69 -48.91 5.32
N SER A 338 3.52 -47.94 4.91
CA SER A 338 3.32 -46.53 5.25
C SER A 338 2.13 -45.92 4.51
N ALA A 339 1.92 -46.30 3.25
CA ALA A 339 0.76 -45.90 2.47
C ALA A 339 -0.55 -46.36 3.15
N GLN A 340 -0.61 -47.64 3.55
CA GLN A 340 -1.75 -48.21 4.28
C GLN A 340 -2.05 -47.40 5.54
N SER A 341 -1.05 -47.13 6.38
CA SER A 341 -1.24 -46.37 7.63
C SER A 341 -1.78 -44.96 7.38
N ALA A 342 -1.27 -44.25 6.37
CA ALA A 342 -1.74 -42.92 6.01
C ALA A 342 -3.20 -42.95 5.49
N LEU A 343 -3.54 -43.95 4.67
CA LEU A 343 -4.88 -44.10 4.09
C LEU A 343 -5.92 -44.51 5.14
N GLU A 344 -5.56 -45.39 6.07
CA GLU A 344 -6.40 -45.74 7.22
C GLU A 344 -6.68 -44.51 8.09
N THR A 345 -5.67 -43.68 8.32
CA THR A 345 -5.83 -42.40 9.04
C THR A 345 -6.79 -41.47 8.30
N ALA A 346 -6.66 -41.33 6.97
CA ALA A 346 -7.60 -40.56 6.17
C ALA A 346 -9.04 -41.11 6.28
N ILE A 347 -9.22 -42.44 6.21
CA ILE A 347 -10.55 -43.06 6.34
C ILE A 347 -11.19 -42.72 7.70
N VAL A 348 -10.42 -42.80 8.80
CA VAL A 348 -10.90 -42.41 10.14
C VAL A 348 -11.34 -40.95 10.17
N LEU A 349 -10.53 -40.03 9.66
CA LEU A 349 -10.86 -38.61 9.59
C LEU A 349 -12.14 -38.36 8.77
N SER A 350 -12.33 -39.07 7.66
CA SER A 350 -13.54 -38.91 6.82
C SER A 350 -14.83 -39.39 7.49
N ALA A 351 -14.72 -40.27 8.49
CA ALA A 351 -15.85 -40.76 9.27
C ALA A 351 -16.22 -39.81 10.43
N GLU A 352 -15.40 -38.80 10.73
CA GLU A 352 -15.72 -37.84 11.78
C GLU A 352 -16.93 -36.99 11.41
N ARG A 353 -17.87 -36.85 12.35
CA ARG A 353 -19.15 -36.14 12.13
C ARG A 353 -18.97 -34.69 11.65
N GLU A 354 -17.91 -34.03 12.11
CA GLU A 354 -17.59 -32.65 11.75
C GLU A 354 -17.02 -32.56 10.33
N ALA A 355 -16.33 -33.60 9.85
CA ALA A 355 -15.65 -33.63 8.56
C ALA A 355 -16.58 -33.99 7.38
N GLN A 356 -17.58 -34.84 7.63
CA GLN A 356 -18.47 -35.40 6.60
C GLN A 356 -19.11 -34.36 5.67
N PRO A 357 -19.59 -33.19 6.14
CA PRO A 357 -20.19 -32.20 5.24
C PRO A 357 -19.19 -31.51 4.31
N HIS A 358 -17.89 -31.64 4.58
CA HIS A 358 -16.81 -30.90 3.92
C HIS A 358 -15.92 -31.79 3.05
N ILE A 359 -15.99 -33.11 3.20
CA ILE A 359 -15.27 -34.08 2.36
C ILE A 359 -16.21 -34.60 1.27
N ASN A 360 -16.02 -34.12 0.04
CA ASN A 360 -16.86 -34.51 -1.10
C ASN A 360 -16.43 -35.83 -1.75
N ASN A 361 -15.26 -36.36 -1.41
CA ASN A 361 -14.65 -37.51 -2.07
C ASN A 361 -14.15 -38.60 -1.08
N PRO A 362 -14.96 -39.04 -0.10
CA PRO A 362 -14.51 -39.96 0.95
C PRO A 362 -14.07 -41.33 0.41
N GLY A 363 -14.53 -41.72 -0.79
CA GLY A 363 -14.13 -42.96 -1.47
C GLY A 363 -12.66 -43.01 -1.89
N SER A 364 -12.03 -41.87 -2.18
CA SER A 364 -10.63 -41.77 -2.62
C SER A 364 -9.66 -42.61 -1.79
N ALA A 365 -9.72 -42.47 -0.46
CA ALA A 365 -8.82 -43.17 0.45
C ALA A 365 -9.05 -44.70 0.43
N HIS A 366 -10.29 -45.15 0.30
CA HIS A 366 -10.61 -46.58 0.15
C HIS A 366 -10.08 -47.15 -1.17
N CYS A 367 -10.21 -46.40 -2.27
CA CYS A 367 -9.72 -46.83 -3.57
C CYS A 367 -8.20 -47.00 -3.59
N LEU A 368 -7.48 -46.05 -2.99
CA LEU A 368 -6.02 -46.14 -2.84
C LEU A 368 -5.61 -47.25 -1.86
N LEU A 369 -6.38 -47.49 -0.81
CA LEU A 369 -6.10 -48.55 0.17
C LEU A 369 -6.25 -49.93 -0.48
N ALA A 370 -7.30 -50.14 -1.28
CA ALA A 370 -7.50 -51.39 -2.00
C ALA A 370 -6.32 -51.70 -2.93
N GLN A 371 -5.87 -50.72 -3.72
CA GLN A 371 -4.68 -50.86 -4.57
C GLN A 371 -3.41 -51.15 -3.76
N THR A 372 -3.24 -50.48 -2.61
CA THR A 372 -2.09 -50.67 -1.72
C THR A 372 -2.05 -52.10 -1.18
N LEU A 373 -3.19 -52.63 -0.73
CA LEU A 373 -3.30 -53.99 -0.19
C LEU A 373 -3.06 -55.05 -1.29
N GLU A 374 -3.58 -54.85 -2.50
CA GLU A 374 -3.32 -55.74 -3.63
C GLU A 374 -1.82 -55.81 -3.96
N ALA A 375 -1.15 -54.65 -4.01
CA ALA A 375 0.27 -54.56 -4.31
C ALA A 375 1.13 -55.20 -3.20
N GLN A 376 0.76 -54.99 -1.93
CA GLN A 376 1.47 -55.55 -0.78
C GLN A 376 1.33 -57.07 -0.68
N ALA A 377 0.15 -57.60 -0.94
CA ALA A 377 -0.15 -59.02 -0.83
C ALA A 377 0.11 -59.81 -2.12
N GLN A 378 0.65 -59.18 -3.17
CA GLN A 378 0.80 -59.78 -4.50
C GLN A 378 -0.52 -60.43 -5.01
N GLY A 379 -1.68 -59.88 -4.61
CA GLY A 379 -3.01 -60.40 -4.94
C GLY A 379 -3.58 -61.50 -4.04
N GLU A 380 -2.94 -61.86 -2.92
CA GLU A 380 -3.40 -62.94 -2.02
C GLU A 380 -4.45 -62.51 -0.99
N THR A 381 -4.66 -61.21 -0.77
CA THR A 381 -5.64 -60.67 0.20
C THR A 381 -6.97 -60.39 -0.48
N ASP A 382 -8.09 -60.78 0.15
CA ASP A 382 -9.43 -60.40 -0.31
C ASP A 382 -9.67 -58.90 -0.10
N THR A 383 -9.49 -58.13 -1.17
CA THR A 383 -9.67 -56.67 -1.20
C THR A 383 -11.06 -56.24 -1.67
N LEU A 384 -11.94 -57.19 -2.05
CA LEU A 384 -13.28 -56.88 -2.57
C LEU A 384 -14.12 -56.03 -1.59
N PRO A 385 -14.10 -56.24 -0.26
CA PRO A 385 -14.82 -55.37 0.67
C PRO A 385 -14.31 -53.92 0.66
N VAL A 386 -13.00 -53.72 0.46
CA VAL A 386 -12.38 -52.38 0.41
C VAL A 386 -12.72 -51.70 -0.92
N TRP A 387 -12.67 -52.44 -2.03
CA TRP A 387 -13.15 -51.97 -3.33
C TRP A 387 -14.64 -51.62 -3.32
N GLN A 388 -15.45 -52.34 -2.55
CA GLN A 388 -16.86 -52.04 -2.41
C GLN A 388 -17.05 -50.69 -1.71
N ARG A 389 -16.25 -50.41 -0.66
CA ARG A 389 -16.32 -49.12 0.02
C ARG A 389 -15.82 -47.97 -0.85
N CYS A 390 -14.76 -48.19 -1.64
CA CYS A 390 -14.29 -47.27 -2.68
C CYS A 390 -15.44 -46.87 -3.63
N CYS A 391 -16.17 -47.82 -4.20
CA CYS A 391 -17.19 -47.50 -5.19
C CYS A 391 -18.51 -46.98 -4.60
N GLN A 392 -18.85 -47.33 -3.36
CA GLN A 392 -20.04 -46.79 -2.67
C GLN A 392 -19.87 -45.34 -2.24
N LEU A 393 -18.64 -44.93 -1.91
CA LEU A 393 -18.30 -43.60 -1.42
C LEU A 393 -17.62 -42.71 -2.46
N GLY A 394 -17.33 -43.25 -3.65
CA GLY A 394 -16.67 -42.51 -4.72
C GLY A 394 -17.63 -41.65 -5.55
N ASP A 395 -17.10 -40.55 -6.06
CA ASP A 395 -17.71 -39.58 -6.94
C ASP A 395 -17.10 -39.67 -8.35
N ARG A 396 -17.93 -39.99 -9.34
CA ARG A 396 -17.54 -40.04 -10.75
C ARG A 396 -17.25 -38.66 -11.36
N GLY A 397 -17.67 -37.58 -10.68
CA GLY A 397 -17.35 -36.21 -11.05
C GLY A 397 -15.89 -35.84 -10.78
N ASN A 398 -15.20 -36.58 -9.90
CA ASN A 398 -13.78 -36.40 -9.63
C ASN A 398 -12.94 -37.18 -10.67
N PRO A 399 -12.11 -36.51 -11.48
CA PRO A 399 -11.29 -37.17 -12.51
C PRO A 399 -10.33 -38.24 -11.95
N GLU A 400 -9.76 -38.01 -10.75
CA GLU A 400 -8.86 -38.94 -10.08
C GLU A 400 -9.60 -40.24 -9.74
N GLU A 401 -10.78 -40.10 -9.12
CA GLU A 401 -11.58 -41.23 -8.70
C GLU A 401 -12.16 -42.00 -9.86
N ASN A 402 -12.48 -41.35 -10.98
CA ASN A 402 -13.02 -42.04 -12.15
C ASN A 402 -12.10 -43.18 -12.62
N ALA A 403 -10.78 -42.96 -12.62
CA ALA A 403 -9.82 -44.02 -12.95
C ALA A 403 -9.83 -45.16 -11.91
N TRP A 404 -9.93 -44.84 -10.63
CA TRP A 404 -9.96 -45.85 -9.57
C TRP A 404 -11.27 -46.63 -9.50
N LEU A 405 -12.40 -45.99 -9.79
CA LEU A 405 -13.71 -46.62 -9.88
C LEU A 405 -13.79 -47.60 -11.06
N MET A 406 -13.08 -47.31 -12.15
CA MET A 406 -12.92 -48.26 -13.25
C MET A 406 -12.13 -49.49 -12.83
N LEU A 407 -11.05 -49.34 -12.04
CA LEU A 407 -10.33 -50.48 -11.46
C LEU A 407 -11.23 -51.31 -10.54
N ALA A 408 -12.02 -50.65 -9.68
CA ALA A 408 -12.99 -51.34 -8.81
C ALA A 408 -13.96 -52.20 -9.63
N ARG A 409 -14.48 -51.64 -10.74
CA ARG A 409 -15.34 -52.37 -11.67
C ARG A 409 -14.67 -53.60 -12.26
N GLU A 410 -13.45 -53.47 -12.77
CA GLU A 410 -12.70 -54.59 -13.33
C GLU A 410 -12.52 -55.71 -12.30
N ARG A 411 -12.25 -55.38 -11.02
CA ARG A 411 -12.13 -56.37 -9.94
C ARG A 411 -13.43 -57.13 -9.71
N PHE A 412 -14.57 -56.43 -9.62
CA PHE A 412 -15.86 -57.08 -9.44
C PHE A 412 -16.26 -57.95 -10.63
N GLU A 413 -16.06 -57.46 -11.86
CA GLU A 413 -16.36 -58.22 -13.08
C GLU A 413 -15.48 -59.48 -13.18
N SER A 414 -14.19 -59.37 -12.83
CA SER A 414 -13.28 -60.54 -12.78
C SER A 414 -13.71 -61.58 -11.75
N ALA A 415 -14.35 -61.15 -10.66
CA ALA A 415 -14.93 -62.01 -9.63
C ALA A 415 -16.36 -62.47 -9.95
N THR A 416 -16.90 -62.17 -11.15
CA THR A 416 -18.27 -62.47 -11.59
C THR A 416 -19.37 -61.85 -10.73
N LEU A 417 -19.08 -60.69 -10.13
CA LEU A 417 -20.01 -59.92 -9.29
C LEU A 417 -20.58 -58.72 -10.06
N ASP A 418 -21.85 -58.37 -9.83
CA ASP A 418 -22.47 -57.19 -10.46
C ASP A 418 -22.04 -55.89 -9.73
N TYR A 419 -21.24 -55.08 -10.43
CA TYR A 419 -20.78 -53.77 -9.97
C TYR A 419 -21.93 -52.86 -9.52
N ASN A 420 -23.04 -52.81 -10.26
CA ASN A 420 -24.10 -51.85 -10.00
C ASN A 420 -24.90 -52.20 -8.73
N ASP A 421 -24.94 -53.48 -8.37
CA ASP A 421 -25.60 -53.93 -7.15
C ASP A 421 -24.72 -53.69 -5.91
N LEU A 422 -23.41 -53.94 -6.01
CA LEU A 422 -22.47 -53.77 -4.90
C LEU A 422 -22.14 -52.31 -4.59
N CYS A 423 -22.09 -51.47 -5.63
CA CYS A 423 -21.68 -50.07 -5.55
C CYS A 423 -22.85 -49.09 -5.46
N ARG A 424 -24.03 -49.55 -5.02
CA ARG A 424 -25.14 -48.63 -4.73
C ARG A 424 -24.75 -47.68 -3.60
N PRO A 425 -24.92 -46.35 -3.77
CA PRO A 425 -24.65 -45.40 -2.71
C PRO A 425 -25.40 -45.80 -1.44
N THR A 426 -24.71 -45.84 -0.31
CA THR A 426 -25.36 -46.13 0.98
C THR A 426 -26.26 -44.95 1.35
N ALA A 427 -27.53 -45.21 1.67
CA ALA A 427 -28.53 -44.18 2.01
C ALA A 427 -28.24 -43.41 3.33
N THR A 428 -27.11 -43.68 3.97
CA THR A 428 -26.70 -43.08 5.24
C THR A 428 -25.26 -42.56 5.12
N PRO A 429 -25.01 -41.28 5.37
CA PRO A 429 -23.70 -40.86 5.87
C PRO A 429 -23.57 -41.49 7.27
N LEU A 430 -22.53 -42.30 7.48
CA LEU A 430 -22.26 -42.96 8.76
C LEU A 430 -21.89 -41.94 9.83
#